data_AF-A0A6G3TTY0-F1
#
_entry.id   AF-A0A6G3TTY0-F1
#
_cell.length_a   1.000
_cell.length_b   1.000
_cell.length_c   1.000
_cell.angle_alpha   90.00
_cell.angle_beta   90.00
_cell.angle_gamma   90.00
#
_symmetry.space_group_name_H-M   'P 1'
#
loop_
_entity.id
_entity.type
_entity.pdbx_description
1 polymer ?
#
loop_
_entity_poly.entity_id
_entity_poly.type
_entity_poly.pdbx_seq_one_letter_code
_entity_poly.pdbx_strand_id
1 'polypeptide(L)'
;AVHTAVGLLGDAPAPGRGDLHPRWRAVLHTLSARDTVPGVVRGRAVRLLLDDGELAPDEAARLMGLVLSPGTPPADAAAWIEGFVGGGSGGGLLLLHDERLLALVDAWLTGVPADAFTDVLPLLRRTFSAYEPGVRRGLGELVRRGPEARWRVTTAGSGVPGFAAGLDPARADAVLPVVRLLLGRHPAPDDDDLVGADT
;
A
#
# COMPACT_ATOMS: atom_id res chain seq x y z
N ALA A 1 -14.23 -2.87 -7.18
CA ALA A 1 -15.41 -2.56 -8.01
C ALA A 1 -16.14 -1.31 -7.50
N VAL A 2 -16.89 -1.37 -6.40
CA VAL A 2 -17.67 -0.21 -5.90
C VAL A 2 -16.81 1.01 -5.59
N HIS A 3 -15.72 0.84 -4.83
CA HIS A 3 -14.82 1.93 -4.46
C HIS A 3 -14.22 2.63 -5.69
N THR A 4 -13.72 1.86 -6.67
CA THR A 4 -13.24 2.39 -7.96
C THR A 4 -14.33 3.12 -8.74
N ALA A 5 -15.56 2.59 -8.76
CA ALA A 5 -16.68 3.22 -9.44
C ALA A 5 -17.07 4.55 -8.79
N VAL A 6 -17.05 4.62 -7.45
CA VAL A 6 -17.28 5.87 -6.70
C VAL A 6 -16.21 6.91 -7.02
N GLY A 7 -14.93 6.51 -7.09
CA GLY A 7 -13.84 7.39 -7.51
C GLY A 7 -14.09 7.98 -8.90
N LEU A 8 -14.41 7.13 -9.88
CA LEU A 8 -14.67 7.56 -11.26
C LEU A 8 -15.94 8.41 -11.43
N LEU A 9 -16.98 8.18 -10.63
CA LEU A 9 -18.28 8.87 -10.75
C LEU A 9 -18.36 10.15 -9.91
N GLY A 10 -17.56 10.27 -8.86
CA GLY A 10 -17.51 11.47 -8.00
C GLY A 10 -16.95 12.70 -8.72
N ASP A 11 -16.06 12.50 -9.70
CA ASP A 11 -15.44 13.58 -10.48
C ASP A 11 -16.33 14.11 -11.61
N ALA A 12 -17.44 13.44 -11.92
CA ALA A 12 -18.33 13.84 -13.00
C ALA A 12 -19.30 14.95 -12.55
N PRO A 13 -19.37 16.10 -13.25
CA PRO A 13 -20.28 17.19 -12.91
C PRO A 13 -21.73 16.80 -13.24
N ALA A 14 -22.41 16.18 -12.29
CA ALA A 14 -23.84 15.88 -12.37
C ALA A 14 -24.53 16.24 -11.03
N PRO A 15 -25.75 16.79 -11.06
CA PRO A 15 -26.48 17.14 -9.85
C PRO A 15 -26.71 15.89 -8.98
N GLY A 16 -26.29 15.96 -7.72
CA GLY A 16 -26.40 14.86 -6.74
C GLY A 16 -25.27 13.82 -6.75
N ARG A 17 -24.18 14.02 -7.54
CA ARG A 17 -22.99 13.13 -7.53
C ARG A 17 -21.75 13.73 -6.87
N GLY A 18 -21.68 15.06 -6.73
CA GLY A 18 -20.52 15.75 -6.16
C GLY A 18 -20.23 15.44 -4.68
N ASP A 19 -21.21 14.88 -3.95
CA ASP A 19 -21.06 14.47 -2.54
C ASP A 19 -20.80 12.95 -2.37
N LEU A 20 -20.76 12.18 -3.46
CA LEU A 20 -20.60 10.73 -3.39
C LEU A 20 -19.24 10.32 -2.81
N HIS A 21 -18.17 10.99 -3.22
CA HIS A 21 -16.81 10.69 -2.77
C HIS A 21 -16.62 11.01 -1.27
N PRO A 22 -16.99 12.20 -0.76
CA PRO A 22 -16.94 12.49 0.67
C PRO A 22 -17.83 11.55 1.51
N ARG A 23 -19.04 11.21 1.02
CA ARG A 23 -19.95 10.31 1.76
C ARG A 23 -19.42 8.90 1.83
N TRP A 24 -18.83 8.40 0.75
CA TRP A 24 -18.20 7.08 0.75
C TRP A 24 -17.00 7.02 1.69
N ARG A 25 -16.14 8.04 1.70
CA ARG A 25 -15.04 8.15 2.67
C ARG A 25 -15.54 8.14 4.11
N ALA A 26 -16.60 8.89 4.42
CA ALA A 26 -17.19 8.89 5.76
C ALA A 26 -17.71 7.50 6.17
N VAL A 27 -18.27 6.72 5.24
CA VAL A 27 -18.66 5.33 5.49
C VAL A 27 -17.42 4.47 5.78
N LEU A 28 -16.34 4.60 5.00
CA LEU A 28 -15.11 3.85 5.22
C LEU A 28 -14.48 4.16 6.59
N HIS A 29 -14.44 5.43 7.01
CA HIS A 29 -13.99 5.81 8.36
C HIS A 29 -14.88 5.21 9.46
N THR A 30 -16.19 5.19 9.23
CA THR A 30 -17.14 4.59 10.18
C THR A 30 -16.93 3.08 10.30
N LEU A 31 -16.69 2.40 9.17
CA LEU A 31 -16.45 0.96 9.15
C LEU A 31 -15.11 0.59 9.78
N SER A 32 -14.05 1.37 9.57
CA SER A 32 -12.73 1.07 10.15
C SER A 32 -12.71 1.21 11.67
N ALA A 33 -13.41 2.20 12.21
CA ALA A 33 -13.40 2.53 13.64
C ALA A 33 -14.30 1.65 14.52
N ARG A 34 -15.34 1.01 13.97
CA ARG A 34 -16.33 0.25 14.75
C ARG A 34 -15.89 -1.19 15.00
N ASP A 35 -15.67 -1.56 16.26
CA ASP A 35 -15.29 -2.93 16.63
C ASP A 35 -16.39 -3.98 16.40
N THR A 36 -17.66 -3.55 16.29
CA THR A 36 -18.78 -4.44 15.97
C THR A 36 -18.81 -4.87 14.49
N VAL A 37 -17.97 -4.27 13.64
CA VAL A 37 -17.88 -4.61 12.21
C VAL A 37 -16.93 -5.79 12.04
N PRO A 38 -17.27 -6.79 11.20
CA PRO A 38 -16.38 -7.92 10.94
C PRO A 38 -14.96 -7.50 10.54
N GLY A 39 -13.94 -8.16 11.10
CA GLY A 39 -12.52 -7.82 10.91
C GLY A 39 -12.12 -7.63 9.44
N VAL A 40 -12.56 -8.53 8.56
CA VAL A 40 -12.31 -8.45 7.10
C VAL A 40 -12.78 -7.11 6.52
N VAL A 41 -13.96 -6.63 6.91
CA VAL A 41 -14.53 -5.38 6.41
C VAL A 41 -13.75 -4.19 6.95
N ARG A 42 -13.38 -4.22 8.24
CA ARG A 42 -12.57 -3.18 8.87
C ARG A 42 -11.20 -3.04 8.21
N GLY A 43 -10.49 -4.16 8.06
CA GLY A 43 -9.18 -4.18 7.41
C GLY A 43 -9.28 -3.67 5.98
N ARG A 44 -10.33 -4.07 5.25
CA ARG A 44 -10.56 -3.58 3.88
C ARG A 44 -10.84 -2.08 3.83
N ALA A 45 -11.61 -1.55 4.77
CA ALA A 45 -11.89 -0.12 4.85
C ALA A 45 -10.60 0.69 5.12
N VAL A 46 -9.76 0.24 6.05
CA VAL A 46 -8.44 0.87 6.31
C VAL A 46 -7.56 0.82 5.07
N ARG A 47 -7.52 -0.31 4.36
CA ARG A 47 -6.74 -0.44 3.12
C ARG A 47 -7.19 0.54 2.05
N LEU A 48 -8.49 0.68 1.84
CA LEU A 48 -9.05 1.61 0.85
C LEU A 48 -8.74 3.08 1.21
N LEU A 49 -8.83 3.45 2.49
CA LEU A 49 -8.47 4.79 2.94
C LEU A 49 -6.97 5.09 2.77
N LEU A 50 -6.11 4.08 3.01
CA LEU A 50 -4.67 4.19 2.78
C LEU A 50 -4.34 4.35 1.29
N ASP A 51 -5.01 3.56 0.42
CA ASP A 51 -4.82 3.62 -1.04
C ASP A 51 -5.22 4.99 -1.62
N ASP A 52 -6.28 5.61 -1.08
CA ASP A 52 -6.73 6.95 -1.47
C ASP A 52 -5.88 8.09 -0.86
N GLY A 53 -4.93 7.79 0.03
CA GLY A 53 -4.14 8.78 0.75
C GLY A 53 -4.91 9.53 1.85
N GLU A 54 -6.14 9.12 2.16
CA GLU A 54 -6.96 9.70 3.24
C GLU A 54 -6.47 9.29 4.63
N LEU A 55 -5.68 8.22 4.69
CA LEU A 55 -5.12 7.70 5.92
C LEU A 55 -3.59 7.57 5.77
N ALA A 56 -2.85 8.22 6.66
CA ALA A 56 -1.40 8.20 6.63
C ALA A 56 -0.84 6.79 6.89
N PRO A 57 0.30 6.39 6.31
CA PRO A 57 0.91 5.08 6.57
C PRO A 57 1.12 4.78 8.07
N ASP A 58 1.51 5.78 8.87
CA ASP A 58 1.66 5.65 10.33
C ASP A 58 0.35 5.35 11.06
N GLU A 59 -0.75 5.92 10.58
CA GLU A 59 -2.10 5.64 11.09
C GLU A 59 -2.49 4.20 10.80
N ALA A 60 -2.20 3.70 9.58
CA ALA A 60 -2.50 2.33 9.19
C ALA A 60 -1.70 1.34 10.04
N ALA A 61 -0.41 1.62 10.25
CA ALA A 61 0.45 0.83 11.12
C ALA A 61 -0.04 0.82 12.56
N ARG A 62 -0.54 1.96 13.09
CA ARG A 62 -1.12 2.01 14.43
C ARG A 62 -2.38 1.16 14.54
N LEU A 63 -3.30 1.26 13.60
CA LEU A 63 -4.55 0.47 13.58
C LEU A 63 -4.24 -1.03 13.47
N MET A 64 -3.29 -1.41 12.61
CA MET A 64 -2.81 -2.79 12.53
C MET A 64 -2.21 -3.24 13.86
N GLY A 65 -1.34 -2.44 14.49
CA GLY A 65 -0.73 -2.78 15.78
C GLY A 65 -1.74 -3.00 16.91
N LEU A 66 -2.84 -2.24 16.92
CA LEU A 66 -3.94 -2.44 17.87
C LEU A 66 -4.64 -3.78 17.66
N VAL A 67 -4.99 -4.09 16.42
CA VAL A 67 -5.68 -5.34 16.06
C VAL A 67 -4.78 -6.56 16.29
N LEU A 68 -3.49 -6.44 16.02
CA LEU A 68 -2.52 -7.52 16.20
C LEU A 68 -1.99 -7.64 17.63
N SER A 69 -2.57 -6.91 18.58
CA SER A 69 -2.20 -7.02 19.98
C SER A 69 -2.62 -8.37 20.59
N PRO A 70 -1.95 -8.85 21.64
CA PRO A 70 -2.29 -10.11 22.31
C PRO A 70 -3.71 -10.18 22.88
N GLY A 71 -4.37 -9.02 23.08
CA GLY A 71 -5.74 -8.95 23.59
C GLY A 71 -6.82 -9.27 22.56
N THR A 72 -6.47 -9.32 21.27
CA THR A 72 -7.40 -9.64 20.19
C THR A 72 -7.44 -11.15 19.94
N PRO A 73 -8.62 -11.78 19.83
CA PRO A 73 -8.72 -13.18 19.43
C PRO A 73 -7.96 -13.43 18.11
N PRO A 74 -7.11 -14.47 18.01
CA PRO A 74 -6.29 -14.70 16.81
C PRO A 74 -7.09 -14.81 15.51
N ALA A 75 -8.30 -15.39 15.56
CA ALA A 75 -9.19 -15.47 14.41
C ALA A 75 -9.64 -14.09 13.91
N ASP A 76 -9.93 -13.15 14.81
CA ASP A 76 -10.34 -11.79 14.47
C ASP A 76 -9.18 -10.99 13.88
N ALA A 77 -7.99 -11.15 14.46
CA ALA A 77 -6.75 -10.57 13.93
C ALA A 77 -6.45 -11.09 12.52
N ALA A 78 -6.56 -12.40 12.29
CA ALA A 78 -6.36 -13.03 10.99
C ALA A 78 -7.38 -12.54 9.95
N ALA A 79 -8.66 -12.45 10.32
CA ALA A 79 -9.72 -11.91 9.48
C ALA A 79 -9.45 -10.44 9.09
N TRP A 80 -8.97 -9.63 10.03
CA TRP A 80 -8.59 -8.26 9.74
C TRP A 80 -7.39 -8.17 8.78
N ILE A 81 -6.34 -8.99 8.97
CA ILE A 81 -5.20 -9.09 8.05
C ILE A 81 -5.68 -9.45 6.64
N GLU A 82 -6.57 -10.44 6.50
CA GLU A 82 -7.14 -10.82 5.20
C GLU A 82 -7.80 -9.61 4.52
N GLY A 83 -8.60 -8.84 5.27
CA GLY A 83 -9.24 -7.63 4.75
C GLY A 83 -8.26 -6.54 4.33
N PHE A 84 -7.24 -6.31 5.15
CA PHE A 84 -6.27 -5.22 4.96
C PHE A 84 -5.27 -5.51 3.85
N VAL A 85 -4.60 -6.67 3.93
CA VAL A 85 -3.61 -7.03 2.91
C VAL A 85 -4.32 -7.48 1.63
N GLY A 86 -5.51 -8.07 1.75
CA GLY A 86 -6.36 -8.44 0.61
C GLY A 86 -5.82 -9.62 -0.20
N GLY A 87 -6.72 -10.45 -0.73
CA GLY A 87 -6.37 -11.60 -1.60
C GLY A 87 -6.32 -11.28 -3.11
N GLY A 88 -5.99 -10.06 -3.52
CA GLY A 88 -6.01 -9.62 -4.93
C GLY A 88 -4.65 -9.13 -5.46
N SER A 89 -4.57 -8.82 -6.76
CA SER A 89 -3.36 -8.54 -7.56
C SER A 89 -2.47 -7.35 -7.13
N GLY A 90 -2.70 -6.76 -5.96
CA GLY A 90 -1.85 -5.69 -5.40
C GLY A 90 -1.62 -5.80 -3.90
N GLY A 91 -2.24 -6.77 -3.21
CA GLY A 91 -2.24 -6.84 -1.75
C GLY A 91 -0.87 -7.10 -1.13
N GLY A 92 -0.17 -8.10 -1.65
CA GLY A 92 1.18 -8.43 -1.18
C GLY A 92 2.25 -7.39 -1.53
N LEU A 93 1.97 -6.45 -2.44
CA LEU A 93 2.92 -5.42 -2.84
C LEU A 93 3.13 -4.39 -1.71
N LEU A 94 2.09 -4.10 -0.92
CA LEU A 94 2.23 -3.23 0.27
C LEU A 94 3.25 -3.80 1.25
N LEU A 95 3.13 -5.08 1.59
CA LEU A 95 4.03 -5.73 2.56
C LEU A 95 5.47 -5.84 2.05
N LEU A 96 5.67 -5.86 0.73
CA LEU A 96 7.00 -5.82 0.13
C LEU A 96 7.68 -4.47 0.29
N HIS A 97 6.91 -3.39 0.28
CA HIS A 97 7.44 -2.02 0.30
C HIS A 97 7.42 -1.38 1.69
N ASP A 98 6.58 -1.89 2.59
CA ASP A 98 6.48 -1.41 3.96
C ASP A 98 6.97 -2.49 4.95
N GLU A 99 8.26 -2.40 5.29
CA GLU A 99 8.90 -3.32 6.23
C GLU A 99 8.31 -3.23 7.64
N ARG A 100 7.69 -2.10 8.01
CA ARG A 100 7.07 -1.92 9.34
C ARG A 100 5.78 -2.72 9.43
N LEU A 101 4.94 -2.66 8.41
CA LEU A 101 3.73 -3.50 8.34
C LEU A 101 4.09 -4.98 8.29
N LEU A 102 5.13 -5.35 7.52
CA LEU A 102 5.63 -6.72 7.51
C LEU A 102 6.10 -7.17 8.89
N ALA A 103 6.81 -6.31 9.63
CA ALA A 103 7.28 -6.61 10.98
C ALA A 103 6.13 -6.79 11.99
N LEU A 104 5.04 -6.02 11.87
CA LEU A 104 3.84 -6.20 12.71
C LEU A 104 3.19 -7.56 12.48
N VAL A 105 3.05 -7.97 11.21
CA VAL A 105 2.49 -9.28 10.85
C VAL A 105 3.41 -10.41 11.33
N ASP A 106 4.72 -10.27 11.17
CA ASP A 106 5.73 -11.24 11.61
C ASP A 106 5.76 -11.42 13.13
N ALA A 107 5.76 -10.32 13.88
CA ALA A 107 5.73 -10.33 15.35
C ALA A 107 4.44 -10.96 15.88
N TRP A 108 3.29 -10.64 15.27
CA TRP A 108 2.04 -11.27 15.64
C TRP A 108 2.04 -12.76 15.34
N LEU A 109 2.41 -13.17 14.11
CA LEU A 109 2.44 -14.57 13.69
C LEU A 109 3.31 -15.43 14.59
N THR A 110 4.47 -14.93 14.97
CA THR A 110 5.42 -15.63 15.86
C THR A 110 4.98 -15.65 17.32
N GLY A 111 4.06 -14.77 17.71
CA GLY A 111 3.44 -14.72 19.04
C GLY A 111 2.13 -15.50 19.18
N VAL A 112 1.55 -16.01 18.09
CA VAL A 112 0.29 -16.79 18.15
C VAL A 112 0.52 -18.12 18.87
N PRO A 113 -0.26 -18.46 19.91
CA PRO A 113 -0.20 -19.78 20.57
C PRO A 113 -0.42 -20.94 19.60
N ALA A 114 0.24 -22.07 19.83
CA ALA A 114 0.24 -23.20 18.88
C ALA A 114 -1.16 -23.79 18.62
N ASP A 115 -2.02 -23.80 19.63
CA ASP A 115 -3.42 -24.22 19.57
C ASP A 115 -4.28 -23.28 18.71
N ALA A 116 -4.08 -21.96 18.81
CA ALA A 116 -4.77 -20.98 17.97
C ALA A 116 -4.16 -20.86 16.56
N PHE A 117 -2.88 -21.20 16.40
CA PHE A 117 -2.16 -21.09 15.12
C PHE A 117 -2.77 -22.00 14.05
N THR A 118 -3.19 -23.21 14.43
CA THR A 118 -3.84 -24.16 13.51
C THR A 118 -5.15 -23.63 12.95
N ASP A 119 -5.84 -22.77 13.69
CA ASP A 119 -7.15 -22.23 13.30
C ASP A 119 -7.01 -21.04 12.34
N VAL A 120 -5.96 -20.23 12.48
CA VAL A 120 -5.73 -19.05 11.63
C VAL A 120 -4.96 -19.40 10.34
N LEU A 121 -4.15 -20.45 10.37
CA LEU A 121 -3.30 -20.87 9.25
C LEU A 121 -4.06 -21.06 7.92
N PRO A 122 -5.22 -21.74 7.87
CA PRO A 122 -5.95 -21.93 6.62
C PRO A 122 -6.33 -20.61 5.94
N LEU A 123 -6.74 -19.62 6.74
CA LEU A 123 -7.12 -18.29 6.28
C LEU A 123 -5.94 -17.52 5.71
N LEU A 124 -4.83 -17.51 6.45
CA LEU A 124 -3.60 -16.85 6.03
C LEU A 124 -3.02 -17.52 4.78
N ARG A 125 -2.98 -18.86 4.73
CA ARG A 125 -2.53 -19.61 3.56
C ARG A 125 -3.36 -19.24 2.34
N ARG A 126 -4.68 -19.18 2.46
CA ARG A 126 -5.57 -18.75 1.36
C ARG A 126 -5.22 -17.33 0.91
N THR A 127 -5.11 -16.39 1.84
CA THR A 127 -4.78 -14.98 1.58
C THR A 127 -3.46 -14.84 0.83
N PHE A 128 -2.36 -15.36 1.39
CA PHE A 128 -1.03 -15.24 0.81
C PHE A 128 -0.85 -16.07 -0.47
N SER A 129 -1.61 -17.16 -0.63
CA SER A 129 -1.56 -17.98 -1.85
C SER A 129 -2.10 -17.24 -3.08
N ALA A 130 -3.00 -16.28 -2.89
CA ALA A 130 -3.58 -15.49 -3.98
C ALA A 130 -2.60 -14.45 -4.56
N TYR A 131 -1.43 -14.25 -3.96
CA TYR A 131 -0.43 -13.33 -4.47
C TYR A 131 0.28 -13.88 -5.69
N GLU A 132 0.66 -12.96 -6.58
CA GLU A 132 1.50 -13.26 -7.73
C GLU A 132 2.79 -13.99 -7.30
N PRO A 133 3.28 -14.97 -8.09
CA PRO A 133 4.46 -15.76 -7.74
C PRO A 133 5.70 -14.90 -7.40
N GLY A 134 5.90 -13.79 -8.11
CA GLY A 134 7.00 -12.85 -7.85
C GLY A 134 6.88 -12.17 -6.48
N VAL A 135 5.66 -11.78 -6.11
CA VAL A 135 5.38 -11.15 -4.81
C VAL A 135 5.64 -12.13 -3.67
N ARG A 136 5.17 -13.37 -3.80
CA ARG A 136 5.44 -14.44 -2.82
C ARG A 136 6.93 -14.73 -2.67
N ARG A 137 7.69 -14.75 -3.77
CA ARG A 137 9.15 -14.92 -3.75
C ARG A 137 9.83 -13.78 -2.99
N GLY A 138 9.47 -12.54 -3.31
CA GLY A 138 10.04 -11.36 -2.65
C GLY A 138 9.76 -11.34 -1.14
N LEU A 139 8.52 -11.64 -0.73
CA LEU A 139 8.16 -11.74 0.69
C LEU A 139 8.96 -12.85 1.38
N GLY A 140 9.07 -14.03 0.75
CA GLY A 140 9.88 -15.12 1.28
C GLY A 140 11.36 -14.78 1.43
N GLU A 141 11.92 -13.95 0.54
CA GLU A 141 13.28 -13.44 0.70
C GLU A 141 13.42 -12.44 1.85
N LEU A 142 12.47 -11.50 2.00
CA LEU A 142 12.46 -10.56 3.12
C LEU A 142 12.34 -11.28 4.47
N VAL A 143 11.50 -12.31 4.54
CA VAL A 143 11.37 -13.17 5.73
C VAL A 143 12.70 -13.89 5.99
N ARG A 144 13.30 -14.52 4.97
CA ARG A 144 14.59 -15.24 5.09
C ARG A 144 15.75 -14.36 5.58
N ARG A 145 15.78 -13.08 5.19
CA ARG A 145 16.79 -12.11 5.66
C ARG A 145 16.68 -11.83 7.16
N GLY A 146 15.49 -12.01 7.75
CA GLY A 146 15.22 -11.76 9.17
C GLY A 146 15.18 -10.28 9.55
N PRO A 147 14.62 -9.95 10.73
CA PRO A 147 14.42 -8.57 11.18
C PRO A 147 15.75 -7.81 11.42
N GLU A 148 16.81 -8.47 11.87
CA GLU A 148 18.10 -7.82 12.14
C GLU A 148 18.86 -7.37 10.88
N ALA A 149 18.68 -8.07 9.76
CA ALA A 149 19.24 -7.63 8.48
C ALA A 149 18.44 -6.47 7.87
N ARG A 150 17.12 -6.43 8.08
CA ARG A 150 16.24 -5.32 7.67
C ARG A 150 16.56 -4.04 8.45
N TRP A 151 16.73 -4.14 9.78
CA TRP A 151 17.08 -2.99 10.63
C TRP A 151 18.49 -2.44 10.33
N ARG A 152 19.43 -3.28 9.91
CA ARG A 152 20.73 -2.79 9.42
C ARG A 152 20.63 -1.97 8.14
N VAL A 153 19.73 -2.30 7.22
CA VAL A 153 19.50 -1.52 5.99
C VAL A 153 18.85 -0.16 6.30
N THR A 154 17.99 -0.09 7.32
CA THR A 154 17.30 1.14 7.70
C THR A 154 18.14 2.04 8.65
N THR A 155 19.04 1.48 9.47
CA THR A 155 20.04 2.28 10.24
C THR A 155 21.24 2.70 9.42
N ALA A 156 21.71 1.85 8.50
CA ALA A 156 22.75 2.20 7.53
C ALA A 156 22.10 2.78 6.27
N GLY A 157 21.39 3.91 6.40
CA GLY A 157 20.87 4.71 5.29
C GLY A 157 20.23 3.87 4.17
N SER A 158 18.93 3.57 4.33
CA SER A 158 18.12 2.92 3.31
C SER A 158 18.21 3.67 1.97
N GLY A 159 19.05 3.15 1.09
CA GLY A 159 18.86 3.23 -0.33
C GLY A 159 18.77 1.80 -0.82
N VAL A 160 17.60 1.38 -1.31
CA VAL A 160 17.58 0.36 -2.38
C VAL A 160 18.69 0.76 -3.37
N PRO A 161 19.60 -0.13 -3.78
CA PRO A 161 20.67 0.25 -4.71
C PRO A 161 20.08 1.01 -5.91
N GLY A 162 20.33 2.32 -5.99
CA GLY A 162 19.72 3.21 -6.98
C GLY A 162 18.85 4.36 -6.46
N PHE A 163 18.51 4.42 -5.16
CA PHE A 163 17.73 5.53 -4.57
C PHE A 163 18.54 6.24 -3.47
N ALA A 164 19.14 7.38 -3.83
CA ALA A 164 19.85 8.24 -2.88
C ALA A 164 18.87 9.06 -2.03
N ALA A 165 19.36 9.66 -0.93
CA ALA A 165 18.57 10.51 -0.03
C ALA A 165 17.98 11.77 -0.70
N GLY A 166 18.39 12.09 -1.93
CA GLY A 166 17.84 13.17 -2.74
C GLY A 166 17.75 12.76 -4.20
N LEU A 167 17.01 13.56 -4.97
CA LEU A 167 16.93 13.40 -6.42
C LEU A 167 18.29 13.71 -7.04
N ASP A 168 18.74 12.84 -7.94
CA ASP A 168 19.84 13.15 -8.85
C ASP A 168 19.28 13.96 -10.03
N PRO A 169 19.50 15.29 -10.09
CA PRO A 169 18.91 16.13 -11.10
C PRO A 169 19.37 15.73 -12.51
N ALA A 170 20.64 15.32 -12.67
CA ALA A 170 21.17 14.93 -13.98
C ALA A 170 20.49 13.66 -14.50
N ARG A 171 20.25 12.68 -13.62
CA ARG A 171 19.54 11.45 -13.99
C ARG A 171 18.04 11.68 -14.20
N ALA A 172 17.43 12.59 -13.42
CA ALA A 172 16.03 12.98 -13.58
C ALA A 172 15.81 13.71 -14.92
N ASP A 173 16.68 14.66 -15.27
CA ASP A 173 16.60 15.41 -16.53
C ASP A 173 16.76 14.49 -17.74
N ALA A 174 17.64 13.49 -17.65
CA ALA A 174 17.87 12.53 -18.74
C ALA A 174 16.62 11.72 -19.13
N VAL A 175 15.67 11.50 -18.22
CA VAL A 175 14.45 10.74 -18.50
C VAL A 175 13.25 11.63 -18.89
N LEU A 176 13.33 12.95 -18.67
CA LEU A 176 12.25 13.88 -18.98
C LEU A 176 11.77 13.83 -20.44
N PRO A 177 12.64 13.70 -21.47
CA PRO A 177 12.17 13.61 -22.86
C PRO A 177 11.28 12.39 -23.10
N VAL A 178 11.64 11.23 -22.55
CA VAL A 178 10.88 9.98 -22.69
C VAL A 178 9.56 10.07 -21.93
N VAL A 179 9.57 10.61 -20.71
CA VAL A 179 8.35 10.80 -19.92
C VAL A 179 7.40 11.78 -20.61
N ARG A 180 7.93 12.88 -21.18
CA ARG A 180 7.15 13.84 -21.96
C ARG A 180 6.53 13.18 -23.20
N LEU A 181 7.28 12.35 -23.92
CA LEU A 181 6.78 11.57 -25.05
C LEU A 181 5.65 10.61 -24.63
N LEU A 182 5.83 9.84 -23.57
CA LEU A 182 4.82 8.91 -23.06
C LEU A 182 3.54 9.61 -22.60
N LEU A 183 3.67 10.84 -22.08
CA LEU A 183 2.55 11.68 -21.67
C LEU A 183 1.98 12.54 -22.81
N GLY A 184 2.43 12.35 -24.05
CA GLY A 184 1.96 13.09 -25.22
C GLY A 184 2.32 14.59 -25.20
N ARG A 185 3.29 15.00 -24.38
CA ARG A 185 3.84 16.36 -24.35
C ARG A 185 5.04 16.41 -25.27
N HIS A 186 4.86 16.95 -26.47
CA HIS A 186 6.01 17.15 -27.36
C HIS A 186 6.98 18.18 -26.76
N PRO A 187 8.30 18.01 -26.94
CA PRO A 187 9.25 19.04 -26.59
C PRO A 187 8.89 20.31 -27.38
N ALA A 188 8.82 21.45 -26.69
CA ALA A 188 8.76 22.74 -27.36
C ALA A 188 10.03 22.87 -28.23
N PRO A 189 9.93 23.40 -29.46
CA PRO A 189 11.12 23.71 -30.24
C PRO A 189 11.97 24.71 -29.43
N ASP A 190 13.28 24.47 -29.38
CA ASP A 190 14.23 25.38 -28.75
C ASP A 190 14.13 26.75 -29.43
N ASP A 191 13.99 27.83 -28.65
CA ASP A 191 13.90 29.23 -29.10
C ASP A 191 15.18 29.74 -29.81
N ASP A 192 16.18 28.88 -30.05
CA ASP A 192 17.47 29.24 -30.65
C ASP A 192 17.46 29.21 -32.20
N ASP A 193 16.40 28.69 -32.83
CA ASP A 193 16.25 28.66 -34.30
C ASP A 193 15.61 29.94 -34.89
N LEU A 194 15.32 30.98 -34.09
CA LEU A 194 14.70 32.24 -34.56
C LEU A 194 15.65 33.44 -34.65
N VAL A 195 16.95 33.28 -34.44
CA VAL A 195 17.95 34.36 -34.63
C VAL A 195 18.96 33.97 -35.70
N GLY A 196 18.54 33.95 -36.97
CA GLY A 196 19.45 33.59 -38.05
C GLY A 196 18.92 33.72 -39.47
N ALA A 197 17.95 34.61 -39.73
CA ALA A 197 17.54 34.95 -41.10
C ALA A 197 16.99 36.38 -41.14
N ASP A 198 17.90 37.36 -41.03
CA ASP A 198 17.76 38.69 -41.62
C ASP A 198 19.04 39.49 -41.31
N THR A 199 20.03 39.48 -42.20
CA THR A 199 20.62 40.64 -42.90
C THR A 199 21.73 40.17 -43.85
#